data_AF-A0A4Q1RHP2-F1
#
_entry.id   AF-A0A4Q1RHP2-F1
#
_cell.length_a   1.000
_cell.length_b   1.000
_cell.length_c   1.000
_cell.angle_alpha   90.00
_cell.angle_beta   90.00
_cell.angle_gamma   90.00
#
_symmetry.space_group_name_H-M   'P 1'
#
loop_
_entity.id
_entity.type
_entity.pdbx_description
1 polymer ?
#
loop_
_entity_poly.entity_id
_entity_poly.type
_entity_poly.pdbx_seq_one_letter_code
_entity_poly.pdbx_strand_id
1 'polypeptide(L)'
;MIFVDKVRRYSQEQTLEDAVGRTIQECMEEDVMTDFLKRNRAEVVKMYLSEYGEERQREFDREEGKMELLEELIRKKLKKGYSKEMIVDSLEIDSDTVETIISAINILK
;
A
#
# COMPACT_ATOMS: atom_id res chain seq x y z
N MET A 1 -9.33 4.66 -17.42
CA MET A 1 -8.87 4.15 -18.74
C MET A 1 -9.32 2.70 -18.79
N ILE A 2 -10.11 2.26 -19.78
CA ILE A 2 -10.82 0.95 -19.74
C ILE A 2 -9.91 -0.22 -19.30
N PHE A 3 -8.68 -0.28 -19.81
CA PHE A 3 -7.71 -1.31 -19.44
C PHE A 3 -7.27 -1.22 -17.96
N VAL A 4 -6.79 -0.05 -17.53
CA VAL A 4 -6.35 0.21 -16.14
C VAL A 4 -7.47 -0.05 -15.15
N ASP A 5 -8.70 0.36 -15.48
CA ASP A 5 -9.86 0.22 -14.60
C ASP A 5 -10.26 -1.27 -14.46
N LYS A 6 -10.16 -2.06 -15.54
CA LYS A 6 -10.36 -3.52 -15.50
C LYS A 6 -9.28 -4.22 -14.68
N VAL A 7 -8.00 -3.89 -14.89
CA VAL A 7 -6.88 -4.45 -14.11
C VAL A 7 -7.05 -4.18 -12.62
N ARG A 8 -7.38 -2.94 -12.24
CA ARG A 8 -7.60 -2.55 -10.84
C ARG A 8 -8.79 -3.26 -10.20
N ARG A 9 -9.85 -3.49 -10.96
CA ARG A 9 -11.03 -4.22 -10.48
C ARG A 9 -10.70 -5.70 -10.25
N TYR A 10 -10.06 -6.35 -11.21
CA TYR A 10 -9.72 -7.77 -11.10
C TYR A 10 -8.64 -8.01 -10.03
N SER A 11 -7.69 -7.10 -9.83
CA SER A 11 -6.67 -7.25 -8.79
C SER A 11 -7.20 -7.19 -7.35
N GLN A 12 -8.48 -6.84 -7.14
CA GLN A 12 -9.13 -6.92 -5.83
C GLN A 12 -9.46 -8.37 -5.42
N GLU A 13 -9.66 -9.27 -6.39
CA GLU A 13 -10.16 -10.64 -6.17
C GLU A 13 -9.16 -11.72 -6.61
N GLN A 14 -8.20 -11.38 -7.47
CA GLN A 14 -7.20 -12.29 -8.03
C GLN A 14 -5.80 -11.64 -8.04
N THR A 15 -4.79 -12.43 -8.36
CA THR A 15 -3.41 -11.91 -8.46
C THR A 15 -3.32 -10.85 -9.55
N LEU A 16 -2.37 -9.92 -9.42
CA LEU A 16 -2.15 -8.89 -10.43
C LEU A 16 -1.80 -9.50 -11.80
N GLU A 17 -1.03 -10.59 -11.81
CA GLU A 17 -0.68 -11.29 -13.05
C GLU A 17 -1.93 -11.85 -13.74
N ASP A 18 -2.82 -12.48 -12.98
CA ASP A 18 -4.11 -12.98 -13.50
C ASP A 18 -5.02 -11.82 -13.94
N ALA A 19 -5.05 -10.71 -13.19
CA ALA A 19 -5.82 -9.51 -13.52
C ALA A 19 -5.40 -8.88 -14.84
N VAL A 20 -4.09 -8.75 -15.05
CA VAL A 20 -3.54 -8.24 -16.31
C VAL A 20 -3.78 -9.25 -17.43
N GLY A 21 -3.52 -10.54 -17.20
CA GLY A 21 -3.74 -11.60 -18.18
C GLY A 21 -5.19 -11.67 -18.67
N ARG A 22 -6.15 -11.61 -17.75
CA ARG A 22 -7.58 -11.56 -18.06
C ARG A 22 -7.96 -10.31 -18.84
N THR A 23 -7.48 -9.14 -18.41
CA THR A 23 -7.79 -7.87 -19.10
C THR A 23 -7.25 -7.87 -20.52
N ILE A 24 -6.05 -8.39 -20.75
CA ILE A 24 -5.47 -8.55 -22.09
C ILE A 24 -6.36 -9.42 -22.96
N GLN A 25 -6.86 -10.54 -22.42
CA GLN A 25 -7.71 -11.45 -23.17
C GLN A 25 -9.05 -10.81 -23.54
N GLU A 26 -9.73 -10.17 -22.57
CA GLU A 26 -10.99 -9.47 -22.84
C GLU A 26 -10.80 -8.34 -23.87
N CYS A 27 -9.69 -7.59 -23.81
CA CYS A 27 -9.41 -6.55 -24.81
C CYS A 27 -9.16 -7.13 -26.20
N MET A 28 -8.51 -8.30 -26.32
CA MET A 28 -8.35 -8.99 -27.61
C MET A 28 -9.69 -9.49 -28.17
N GLU A 29 -10.59 -9.96 -27.31
CA GLU A 29 -11.93 -10.45 -27.69
C GLU A 29 -12.85 -9.30 -28.11
N GLU A 30 -12.70 -8.12 -27.49
CA GLU A 30 -13.43 -6.88 -27.82
C GLU A 30 -12.85 -6.13 -29.04
N ASP A 31 -11.82 -6.67 -29.69
CA ASP A 31 -11.01 -6.05 -30.74
C ASP A 31 -10.39 -4.69 -30.37
N VAL A 32 -10.06 -4.51 -29.08
CA VAL A 32 -9.44 -3.31 -28.52
C VAL A 32 -7.94 -3.53 -28.38
N MET A 33 -7.15 -2.76 -29.13
CA MET A 33 -5.68 -2.83 -29.11
C MET A 33 -5.11 -4.21 -29.44
N THR A 34 -5.87 -5.06 -30.13
CA THR A 34 -5.55 -6.47 -30.42
C THR A 34 -4.15 -6.67 -31.01
N ASP A 35 -3.80 -5.91 -32.05
CA ASP A 35 -2.50 -6.05 -32.71
C ASP A 35 -1.33 -5.63 -31.82
N PHE A 36 -1.53 -4.62 -30.98
CA PHE A 36 -0.55 -4.18 -30.00
C PHE A 36 -0.37 -5.23 -28.90
N LEU A 37 -1.47 -5.74 -28.35
CA LEU A 37 -1.45 -6.72 -27.26
C LEU A 37 -0.90 -8.07 -27.72
N LYS A 38 -1.16 -8.49 -28.97
CA LYS A 38 -0.60 -9.72 -29.54
C LYS A 38 0.93 -9.69 -29.59
N ARG A 39 1.51 -8.53 -29.92
CA ARG A 39 2.96 -8.35 -30.04
C ARG A 39 3.64 -8.08 -28.70
N ASN A 40 2.94 -7.41 -27.78
CA ASN A 40 3.54 -6.86 -26.57
C ASN A 40 3.00 -7.49 -25.26
N ARG A 41 2.26 -8.61 -25.31
CA ARG A 41 1.65 -9.23 -24.12
C ARG A 41 2.62 -9.39 -22.95
N ALA A 42 3.79 -9.98 -23.20
CA ALA A 42 4.78 -10.22 -22.16
C ALA A 42 5.29 -8.91 -21.53
N GLU A 43 5.51 -7.89 -22.35
CA GLU A 43 5.96 -6.57 -21.89
C GLU A 43 4.88 -5.86 -21.09
N VAL A 44 3.61 -5.93 -21.53
CA VAL A 44 2.48 -5.35 -20.79
C VAL A 44 2.31 -6.02 -19.42
N VAL A 45 2.38 -7.36 -19.36
CA VAL A 45 2.31 -8.09 -18.08
C VAL A 45 3.47 -7.68 -17.17
N LYS A 46 4.70 -7.70 -17.68
CA LYS A 46 5.89 -7.33 -16.93
C LYS A 46 5.83 -5.89 -16.40
N MET A 47 5.47 -4.94 -17.25
CA MET A 47 5.34 -3.53 -16.90
C MET A 47 4.37 -3.35 -15.73
N TYR A 48 3.18 -3.95 -15.80
CA TYR A 48 2.20 -3.84 -14.71
C TYR A 48 2.69 -4.51 -13.42
N LEU A 49 3.33 -5.68 -13.50
CA LEU A 49 3.88 -6.35 -12.32
C LEU A 49 4.94 -5.49 -11.63
N SER A 50 5.80 -4.83 -12.39
CA SER A 50 6.81 -3.89 -11.88
C SER A 50 6.17 -2.63 -11.29
N GLU A 51 5.35 -1.92 -12.06
CA GLU A 51 4.77 -0.64 -11.64
C GLU A 51 3.87 -0.77 -10.41
N TYR A 52 3.04 -1.81 -10.36
CA TYR A 52 2.16 -2.05 -9.22
C TYR A 52 2.93 -2.55 -8.00
N GLY A 53 4.00 -3.33 -8.21
CA GLY A 53 4.93 -3.71 -7.15
C GLY A 53 5.59 -2.48 -6.52
N GLU A 54 6.07 -1.55 -7.35
CA GLU A 54 6.64 -0.28 -6.90
C GLU A 54 5.60 0.65 -6.23
N GLU A 55 4.37 0.70 -6.72
CA GLU A 55 3.28 1.45 -6.08
C GLU A 55 2.98 0.88 -4.69
N ARG A 56 2.90 -0.45 -4.56
CA ARG A 56 2.69 -1.13 -3.28
C ARG A 56 3.87 -0.92 -2.31
N GLN A 57 5.09 -0.97 -2.81
CA GLN A 57 6.28 -0.69 -1.99
C GLN A 57 6.26 0.77 -1.50
N ARG A 58 5.94 1.74 -2.37
CA ARG A 58 5.81 3.15 -1.97
C ARG A 58 4.68 3.40 -0.99
N GLU A 59 3.62 2.62 -1.02
CA GLU A 59 2.56 2.69 -0.01
C GLU A 59 3.05 2.14 1.33
N PHE A 60 3.73 0.98 1.31
CA PHE A 60 4.36 0.41 2.50
C PHE A 60 5.37 1.37 3.14
N ASP A 61 6.30 1.91 2.36
CA ASP A 61 7.31 2.87 2.84
C ASP A 61 6.66 4.14 3.43
N ARG A 62 5.52 4.57 2.87
CA ARG A 62 4.77 5.73 3.39
C ARG A 62 4.10 5.43 4.72
N GLU A 63 3.49 4.25 4.87
CA GLU A 63 2.85 3.84 6.12
C GLU A 63 3.90 3.55 7.21
N GLU A 64 5.01 2.89 6.86
CA GLU A 64 6.13 2.65 7.76
C GLU A 64 6.74 3.98 8.24
N GLY A 65 7.01 4.92 7.33
CA GLY A 65 7.53 6.25 7.70
C GLY A 65 6.57 7.05 8.60
N LYS A 66 5.25 6.90 8.44
CA LYS A 66 4.26 7.49 9.37
C LYS A 66 4.34 6.84 10.74
N MET A 67 4.45 5.51 10.79
CA MET A 67 4.58 4.77 12.05
C MET A 67 5.87 5.14 12.79
N GLU A 68 7.00 5.20 12.11
CA GLU A 68 8.29 5.61 12.70
C GLU A 68 8.22 7.02 13.29
N LEU A 69 7.63 7.98 12.54
CA LEU A 69 7.45 9.35 13.02
C LEU A 69 6.58 9.38 14.28
N LEU A 70 5.49 8.62 14.29
CA LEU A 70 4.58 8.55 15.41
C LEU A 70 5.25 7.94 16.66
N GLU A 71 6.01 6.86 16.48
CA GLU A 71 6.81 6.25 17.53
C GLU A 71 7.81 7.25 18.12
N GLU A 72 8.51 8.00 17.26
CA GLU A 72 9.49 8.99 17.70
C GLU A 72 8.83 10.12 18.51
N LEU A 73 7.67 10.61 18.09
CA LEU A 73 6.89 11.63 18.80
C LEU A 73 6.43 11.15 20.18
N ILE A 74 5.87 9.94 20.26
CA ILE A 74 5.45 9.32 21.51
C ILE A 74 6.66 9.14 22.43
N ARG A 75 7.77 8.61 21.92
CA ARG A 75 9.02 8.46 22.68
C ARG A 75 9.55 9.81 23.20
N LYS A 76 9.51 10.86 22.40
CA LYS A 76 9.91 12.23 22.82
C LYS A 76 9.00 12.78 23.92
N LYS A 77 7.68 12.58 23.83
CA LYS A 77 6.71 13.02 24.85
C LYS A 77 6.86 12.24 26.16
N LEU A 78 7.03 10.91 26.10
CA LEU A 78 7.32 10.09 27.27
C LEU A 78 8.61 10.53 27.98
N LYS A 79 9.69 10.82 27.23
CA LYS A 79 10.94 11.35 27.79
C LYS A 79 10.76 12.71 28.48
N LYS A 80 9.77 13.50 28.06
CA LYS A 80 9.39 14.77 28.69
C LYS A 80 8.43 14.60 29.88
N GLY A 81 8.05 13.37 30.22
CA GLY A 81 7.19 13.05 31.38
C GLY A 81 5.69 13.15 31.11
N TYR A 82 5.25 13.16 29.85
CA TYR A 82 3.82 13.19 29.52
C TYR A 82 3.17 11.84 29.84
N SER A 83 1.96 11.87 30.40
CA SER A 83 1.14 10.66 30.60
C SER A 83 0.52 10.18 29.29
N LYS A 84 0.03 8.93 29.28
CA LYS A 84 -0.64 8.35 28.10
C LYS A 84 -1.83 9.21 27.66
N GLU A 85 -2.63 9.68 28.60
CA GLU A 85 -3.82 10.51 28.35
C GLU A 85 -3.43 11.84 27.70
N MET A 86 -2.37 12.49 28.19
CA MET A 86 -1.87 13.72 27.58
C MET A 86 -1.30 13.48 26.16
N ILE A 87 -0.73 12.30 25.90
CA ILE A 87 -0.23 11.94 24.56
C ILE A 87 -1.40 11.74 23.60
N VAL A 88 -2.44 11.01 24.01
CA VAL A 88 -3.70 10.82 23.27
C VAL A 88 -4.31 12.17 22.90
N ASP A 89 -4.51 13.04 23.88
CA ASP A 89 -5.11 14.36 23.65
C ASP A 89 -4.23 15.25 22.77
N SER A 90 -2.90 15.23 22.97
CA SER A 90 -2.00 16.15 22.27
C SER A 90 -1.61 15.71 20.85
N LEU A 91 -1.77 14.43 20.52
CA LEU A 91 -1.56 13.91 19.18
C LEU A 91 -2.87 13.69 18.43
N GLU A 92 -4.02 13.76 19.13
CA GLU A 92 -5.36 13.48 18.60
C GLU A 92 -5.46 12.07 17.99
N ILE A 93 -4.81 11.09 18.62
CA ILE A 93 -4.74 9.70 18.19
C ILE A 93 -5.44 8.83 19.22
N ASP A 94 -6.04 7.72 18.78
CA ASP A 94 -6.75 6.80 19.64
C ASP A 94 -5.85 6.17 20.72
N SER A 95 -6.45 5.90 21.87
CA SER A 95 -5.75 5.33 23.04
C SER A 95 -5.15 3.96 22.74
N ASP A 96 -5.78 3.17 21.87
CA ASP A 96 -5.35 1.80 21.56
C ASP A 96 -4.06 1.82 20.70
N THR A 97 -3.96 2.70 19.71
CA THR A 97 -2.74 2.93 18.93
C THR A 97 -1.61 3.43 19.80
N VAL A 98 -1.87 4.41 20.68
CA VAL A 98 -0.86 4.91 21.61
C VAL A 98 -0.36 3.79 22.53
N GLU A 99 -1.24 2.95 23.07
CA GLU A 99 -0.87 1.81 23.91
C GLU A 99 -0.02 0.78 23.18
N THR A 100 -0.41 0.45 21.95
CA THR A 100 0.32 -0.49 21.09
C THR A 100 1.75 -0.01 20.88
N ILE A 101 1.93 1.26 20.55
CA ILE A 101 3.25 1.86 20.29
C ILE A 101 4.09 1.94 21.57
N ILE A 102 3.49 2.36 22.69
CA ILE A 102 4.20 2.40 24.00
C ILE A 102 4.68 1.00 24.39
N SER A 103 3.84 -0.02 24.20
CA SER A 103 4.17 -1.41 24.48
C SER A 103 5.32 -1.89 23.58
N ALA A 104 5.27 -1.61 22.28
CA ALA A 104 6.34 -1.93 21.35
C ALA A 104 7.68 -1.26 21.73
N ILE A 105 7.67 0.02 22.12
CA ILE A 105 8.86 0.74 22.58
C ILE A 105 9.48 0.10 23.83
N ASN A 106 8.65 -0.37 24.78
CA ASN A 106 9.12 -0.94 26.03
C ASN A 106 9.69 -2.37 25.87
N ILE A 107 9.26 -3.12 24.85
CA ILE A 107 9.78 -4.46 24.53
C ILE A 107 11.18 -4.38 23.88
N LEU A 108 11.48 -3.27 23.19
CA LEU A 108 12.77 -3.03 22.52
C LEU A 108 13.88 -2.48 23.44
N LYS A 109 13.64 -2.38 24.75
CA LYS A 109 14.64 -2.00 25.77
C LYS A 109 15.17 -3.22 26.53
#